data_AF-A0A6S5TPR7-F1
#
_entry.id   AF-A0A6S5TPR7-F1
#
_cell.length_a   1.000
_cell.length_b   1.000
_cell.length_c   1.000
_cell.angle_alpha   90.00
_cell.angle_beta   90.00
_cell.angle_gamma   90.00
#
_symmetry.space_group_name_H-M   'P 1'
#
loop_
_entity.id
_entity.type
_entity.pdbx_description
1 polymer ?
#
loop_
_entity_poly.entity_id
_entity_poly.type
_entity_poly.pdbx_seq_one_letter_code
_entity_poly.pdbx_strand_id
1 'polypeptide(L)' 'MSKPHWSDAPEWAEWLSQDSDGEWFWWESMPILIPGKAGWTGGGRYKWARKTPNYQPFGLTLERRS' A
#
# COMPACT_ATOMS: atom_id res chain seq x y z
N MET A 1 -12.78 1.07 10.84
CA MET A 1 -11.50 1.77 10.58
C MET A 1 -11.17 1.58 9.13
N SER A 2 -11.06 2.68 8.38
CA SER A 2 -10.97 2.71 6.92
C SER A 2 -9.53 2.88 6.43
N LYS A 3 -9.33 2.70 5.11
CA LYS A 3 -8.10 3.00 4.35
C LYS A 3 -7.43 4.30 4.83
N PRO A 4 -6.08 4.35 4.95
CA PRO A 4 -5.38 5.59 5.30
C PRO A 4 -5.63 6.70 4.28
N HIS A 5 -5.63 7.95 4.75
CA HIS A 5 -5.91 9.11 3.91
C HIS A 5 -4.60 9.72 3.37
N TRP A 6 -4.63 10.26 2.16
CA TRP A 6 -3.45 10.86 1.53
C TRP A 6 -2.89 12.10 2.26
N SER A 7 -3.67 12.71 3.16
CA SER A 7 -3.18 13.78 4.04
C SER A 7 -2.12 13.30 5.05
N ASP A 8 -2.11 12.00 5.37
CA ASP A 8 -1.15 11.39 6.29
C ASP A 8 0.08 10.83 5.53
N ALA A 9 0.04 10.88 4.20
CA ALA A 9 1.07 10.33 3.35
C ALA A 9 2.31 11.25 3.35
N PRO A 10 3.52 10.68 3.36
CA PRO A 10 4.74 11.45 3.08
C PRO A 10 4.64 12.19 1.75
N GLU A 11 5.31 13.34 1.62
CA GLU A 11 5.28 14.14 0.39
C GLU A 11 5.74 13.37 -0.85
N TRP A 12 6.65 12.41 -0.66
CA TRP A 12 7.19 11.55 -1.72
C TRP A 12 6.31 10.36 -2.08
N ALA A 13 5.24 10.10 -1.33
CA ALA A 13 4.40 8.95 -1.59
C ALA A 13 3.50 9.22 -2.80
N GLU A 14 3.61 8.33 -3.78
CA GLU A 14 2.85 8.35 -5.03
C GLU A 14 1.87 7.19 -5.11
N TRP A 15 2.11 6.12 -4.34
CA TRP A 15 1.28 4.92 -4.32
C TRP A 15 0.93 4.48 -2.91
N LEU A 16 -0.22 3.82 -2.79
CA LEU A 16 -0.72 3.20 -1.59
C LEU A 16 -1.17 1.79 -1.94
N SER A 17 -0.78 0.81 -1.13
CA SER A 17 -1.30 -0.55 -1.27
C SER A 17 -1.55 -1.18 0.09
N GLN A 18 -2.38 -2.21 0.12
CA GLN A 18 -2.58 -3.08 1.26
C GLN A 18 -2.05 -4.49 0.95
N ASP A 19 -1.34 -5.06 1.91
CA ASP A 19 -0.98 -6.47 1.93
C ASP A 19 -2.17 -7.33 2.41
N SER A 20 -2.07 -8.64 2.18
CA SER A 20 -3.14 -9.60 2.50
C SER A 20 -3.51 -9.68 3.97
N ASP A 21 -2.62 -9.24 4.85
CA ASP A 21 -2.74 -9.28 6.30
C ASP A 21 -3.28 -7.95 6.88
N GLY A 22 -3.69 -7.05 5.98
CA GLY A 22 -4.36 -5.80 6.33
C GLY A 22 -3.41 -4.61 6.51
N GLU A 23 -2.10 -4.80 6.33
CA GLU A 23 -1.11 -3.73 6.46
C GLU A 23 -1.06 -2.84 5.22
N TRP A 24 -1.08 -1.53 5.44
CA TRP A 24 -1.00 -0.52 4.39
C TRP A 24 0.40 0.07 4.30
N PHE A 25 0.85 0.30 3.08
CA PHE A 25 2.16 0.88 2.78
C PHE A 25 2.06 2.02 1.77
N TRP A 26 2.73 3.13 2.08
CA TRP A 26 3.01 4.20 1.14
C TRP A 26 4.27 3.85 0.33
N TRP A 27 4.26 4.14 -0.97
CA TRP A 27 5.39 3.90 -1.86
C TRP A 27 5.69 5.11 -2.72
N GLU A 28 6.98 5.35 -2.95
CA GLU A 28 7.48 6.36 -3.88
C GLU A 28 7.31 5.94 -5.33
N SER A 29 7.59 4.67 -5.64
CA SER A 29 7.40 4.10 -6.99
C SER A 29 6.32 3.04 -6.99
N MET A 30 5.76 2.75 -8.17
CA MET A 30 4.70 1.76 -8.32
C MET A 30 5.20 0.38 -7.83
N PRO A 31 4.61 -0.19 -6.77
CA PRO A 31 4.96 -1.53 -6.34
C PRO A 31 4.34 -2.57 -7.29
N ILE A 32 4.95 -3.74 -7.31
CA ILE A 32 4.48 -4.94 -8.00
C ILE A 32 4.07 -6.01 -6.99
N LEU A 33 3.13 -6.87 -7.37
CA LEU A 33 2.80 -8.05 -6.58
C LEU A 33 3.98 -9.01 -6.56
N ILE A 34 4.27 -9.58 -5.38
CA ILE A 34 5.27 -10.62 -5.27
C ILE A 34 4.60 -11.98 -5.60
N PRO A 35 5.03 -12.69 -6.66
CA PRO A 35 4.46 -13.98 -6.99
C PRO A 35 4.59 -14.98 -5.83
N GLY A 36 3.47 -15.62 -5.46
CA GLY A 36 3.44 -16.59 -4.36
C GLY A 36 3.57 -15.99 -2.96
N LYS A 37 3.60 -14.66 -2.81
CA LYS A 37 3.48 -13.98 -1.51
C LYS A 37 2.26 -13.10 -1.45
N ALA A 38 1.89 -12.77 -0.24
CA ALA A 38 0.62 -12.13 0.07
C ALA A 38 0.83 -10.62 0.34
N GLY A 39 1.60 -9.96 -0.51
CA GLY A 39 1.97 -8.55 -0.37
C GLY A 39 2.68 -7.95 -1.58
N TRP A 40 2.98 -6.66 -1.46
CA TRP A 40 3.56 -5.83 -2.50
C TRP A 40 5.06 -5.56 -2.26
N THR A 41 5.83 -5.37 -3.34
CA THR A 41 7.23 -4.90 -3.26
C THR A 41 7.48 -3.87 -4.33
N GLY A 42 8.30 -2.86 -4.06
CA GLY A 42 8.57 -1.78 -5.01
C GLY A 42 9.98 -1.24 -4.86
N GLY A 43 10.42 -0.49 -5.86
CA GLY A 43 11.62 0.33 -5.78
C GLY A 43 11.38 1.63 -5.00
N GLY A 44 12.45 2.28 -4.55
CA GLY A 44 12.40 3.57 -3.86
C GLY A 44 12.00 3.46 -2.38
N ARG A 45 11.55 4.59 -1.82
CA ARG A 45 11.11 4.66 -0.42
C ARG A 45 9.75 4.00 -0.24
N TYR A 46 9.58 3.38 0.92
CA TYR A 46 8.30 2.91 1.40
C TYR A 46 8.14 3.21 2.90
N LYS A 47 6.89 3.32 3.35
CA LYS A 47 6.58 3.59 4.75
C LYS A 47 5.30 2.86 5.14
N TRP A 48 5.38 2.10 6.24
CA TRP A 48 4.19 1.52 6.87
C TRP A 48 3.24 2.63 7.31
N ALA A 49 1.98 2.53 6.92
CA ALA A 49 0.94 3.50 7.23
C ALA A 49 0.15 3.07 8.47
N ARG A 50 -0.50 1.90 8.40
CA ARG A 50 -1.31 1.32 9.47
C ARG A 50 -1.80 -0.08 9.12
N LYS A 51 -2.39 -0.78 10.10
CA LYS A 51 -3.18 -2.00 9.88
C LYS A 51 -4.69 -1.70 9.94
N THR A 52 -5.45 -2.30 9.04
CA THR A 52 -6.94 -2.30 9.06
C THR A 52 -7.43 -3.74 8.82
N PRO A 53 -8.74 -4.03 8.94
CA PRO A 53 -9.27 -5.30 8.43
C PRO A 53 -8.86 -5.51 6.97
N ASN A 54 -8.59 -6.76 6.62
CA ASN A 54 -8.06 -7.14 5.30
C ASN A 54 -9.10 -6.80 4.23
N TYR A 55 -8.74 -5.99 3.24
CA TYR A 55 -9.50 -5.94 1.99
C TYR A 55 -9.13 -7.15 1.16
N GLN A 56 -10.11 -7.97 0.83
CA GLN A 56 -9.98 -9.04 -0.16
C GLN A 56 -10.74 -8.63 -1.42
N PRO A 57 -10.12 -8.68 -2.61
CA PRO A 57 -8.73 -9.09 -2.87
C PRO A 57 -7.71 -7.95 -2.63
N PHE A 58 -6.65 -8.21 -1.86
CA PHE A 58 -5.59 -7.22 -1.57
C PHE A 58 -4.86 -6.74 -2.83
N GLY A 59 -4.80 -7.58 -3.86
CA GLY A 59 -4.22 -7.27 -5.17
C GLY A 59 -4.92 -6.14 -5.95
N LEU A 60 -6.11 -5.71 -5.52
CA LEU A 60 -6.85 -4.58 -6.11
C LEU A 60 -6.73 -3.29 -5.29
N THR A 61 -5.94 -3.28 -4.21
CA THR A 61 -5.82 -2.12 -3.32
C THR A 61 -4.77 -1.11 -3.74
N LEU A 62 -4.01 -1.41 -4.81
CA LEU A 62 -3.00 -0.48 -5.34
C LEU A 62 -3.68 0.77 -5.92
N GLU A 63 -3.42 1.89 -5.28
CA GLU A 63 -3.96 3.21 -5.62
C GLU A 63 -2.81 4.19 -5.86
N ARG A 64 -2.94 5.00 -6.92
CA ARG A 64 -2.04 6.13 -7.18
C ARG A 64 -2.64 7.40 -6.57
N ARG A 65 -1.78 8.27 -6.02
CA ARG A 65 -2.18 9.62 -5.61
C ARG A 65 -2.80 10.37 -6.80
N SER A 66 -3.97 10.96 -6.57
CA SER A 66 -4.73 11.75 -7.55
C SER A 66 -4.55 13.24 -7.34
#